data_AF-A0A2X1JIN8-F1
#
_entry.id   AF-A0A2X1JIN8-F1
#
_cell.length_a   1.000
_cell.length_b   1.000
_cell.length_c   1.000
_cell.angle_alpha   90.00
_cell.angle_beta   90.00
_cell.angle_gamma   90.00
#
_symmetry.space_group_name_H-M   'P 1'
#
loop_
_entity.id
_entity.type
_entity.pdbx_description
1 polymer ?
#
loop_
_entity_poly.entity_id
_entity_poly.type
_entity_poly.pdbx_seq_one_letter_code
_entity_poly.pdbx_strand_id
1 'polypeptide(L)'
;MSTDNKQSLPAITLAAIGVVYGDIGTSPLYTLRECLSGQFGFGVERDAVFGFLSLIFWLLIFVVSIKYLTFVMRADNAGEGGILTLMSLAGRNTSARTTSMLVIMGLIGGSFFYGEVVITPAISVMSAIEGLEIVAPQLDTWIVPLSIIVLTLLFMIQKHGTAMVGKLFAPIMLTWFLILAGLGLRSIIANPEVLHALNPMWAVHFFLEYKTVSFIALGAVVLSITGVEALYADMGHFGKFPIRLAWFTVVLPSLTLNYFGQGALLLKNPEAIKNPFFLLAPDWALIPLLIIAALATVIASQAVISGVFSLTRQAVRLGYLSPMRIIHTSEMESGQIYIPFVNWMLYVAS
;
A
#
# COMPACT_ATOMS: atom_id res chain seq x y z
N MET A 1 18.83 -21.94 28.11
CA MET A 1 19.07 -20.49 28.01
C MET A 1 19.87 -20.24 26.74
N SER A 2 19.19 -20.10 25.60
CA SER A 2 19.78 -19.62 24.35
C SER A 2 19.85 -18.10 24.42
N THR A 3 21.04 -17.56 24.20
CA THR A 3 21.27 -16.13 23.98
C THR A 3 20.65 -15.75 22.63
N ASP A 4 19.35 -15.45 22.63
CA ASP A 4 18.66 -14.97 21.44
C ASP A 4 19.21 -13.59 21.08
N ASN A 5 19.80 -13.55 19.89
CA ASN A 5 20.32 -12.38 19.22
C ASN A 5 19.14 -11.44 18.89
N LYS A 6 18.65 -10.69 19.88
CA LYS A 6 17.58 -9.70 19.69
C LYS A 6 18.05 -8.70 18.66
N GLN A 7 17.48 -8.77 17.45
CA GLN A 7 17.71 -7.78 16.40
C GLN A 7 17.49 -6.38 16.99
N SER A 8 18.38 -5.44 16.67
CA SER A 8 18.29 -4.10 17.20
C SER A 8 17.00 -3.42 16.71
N LEU A 9 16.38 -2.59 17.55
CA LEU A 9 15.17 -1.86 17.21
C LEU A 9 15.28 -1.12 15.84
N PRO A 10 16.39 -0.42 15.52
CA PRO A 10 16.55 0.20 14.21
C PRO A 10 16.54 -0.80 13.04
N ALA A 11 17.11 -1.99 13.23
CA ALA A 11 17.13 -3.03 12.19
C ALA A 11 15.71 -3.58 11.93
N ILE A 12 14.92 -3.81 12.99
CA ILE A 12 13.54 -4.28 12.86
C ILE A 12 12.65 -3.18 12.26
N THR A 13 12.83 -1.92 12.67
CA THR A 13 12.10 -0.78 12.09
C THR A 13 12.44 -0.61 10.60
N LEU A 14 13.71 -0.74 10.23
CA LEU A 14 14.13 -0.69 8.83
C LEU A 14 13.51 -1.84 8.03
N ALA A 15 13.51 -3.06 8.57
CA ALA A 15 12.84 -4.20 7.95
C ALA A 15 11.32 -3.97 7.79
N ALA A 16 10.66 -3.36 8.79
CA ALA A 16 9.25 -2.99 8.71
C ALA A 16 8.99 -1.96 7.60
N ILE A 17 9.86 -0.95 7.40
CA ILE A 17 9.76 -0.01 6.25
C ILE A 17 9.80 -0.77 4.92
N GLY A 18 10.67 -1.78 4.81
CA GLY A 18 10.85 -2.57 3.60
C GLY A 18 9.68 -3.48 3.24
N VAL A 19 9.01 -4.06 4.23
CA VAL A 19 8.02 -5.12 4.02
C VAL A 19 6.60 -4.62 4.26
N VAL A 20 6.37 -3.91 5.35
CA VAL A 20 5.01 -3.57 5.83
C VAL A 20 4.40 -2.43 5.03
N TYR A 21 5.23 -1.48 4.60
CA TYR A 21 4.77 -0.22 3.99
C TYR A 21 4.96 -0.16 2.48
N GLY A 22 5.27 -1.28 1.84
CA GLY A 22 5.43 -1.36 0.39
C GLY A 22 4.20 -0.85 -0.36
N ASP A 23 3.05 -1.46 -0.09
CA ASP A 23 1.78 -1.19 -0.78
C ASP A 23 1.34 0.26 -0.65
N ILE A 24 1.04 0.70 0.58
CA ILE A 24 0.67 2.10 0.87
C ILE A 24 1.74 3.11 0.43
N GLY A 25 3.01 2.68 0.41
CA GLY A 25 4.14 3.49 -0.04
C GLY A 25 4.13 3.75 -1.54
N THR A 26 3.51 2.88 -2.34
CA THR A 26 3.43 2.98 -3.80
C THR A 26 2.15 3.65 -4.29
N SER A 27 1.13 3.76 -3.44
CA SER A 27 -0.12 4.48 -3.73
C SER A 27 0.01 5.90 -4.31
N PRO A 28 1.04 6.70 -3.98
CA PRO A 28 1.22 8.01 -4.61
C PRO A 28 1.44 7.99 -6.13
N LEU A 29 1.81 6.84 -6.72
CA LEU A 29 1.95 6.68 -8.16
C LEU A 29 0.64 6.93 -8.92
N TYR A 30 -0.50 6.59 -8.31
CA TYR A 30 -1.80 6.60 -8.99
C TYR A 30 -2.89 7.38 -8.25
N THR A 31 -2.87 7.42 -6.91
CA THR A 31 -4.04 7.88 -6.13
C THR A 31 -4.53 9.28 -6.52
N LEU A 32 -3.64 10.27 -6.59
CA LEU A 32 -4.07 11.65 -6.86
C LEU A 32 -4.54 11.81 -8.31
N ARG A 33 -3.90 11.10 -9.24
CA ARG A 33 -4.34 11.03 -10.64
C ARG A 33 -5.75 10.46 -10.73
N GLU A 34 -6.02 9.35 -10.06
CA GLU A 34 -7.35 8.73 -10.07
C GLU A 34 -8.42 9.63 -9.43
N CYS A 35 -8.10 10.29 -8.30
CA CYS A 35 -9.01 11.22 -7.62
C CYS A 35 -9.44 12.39 -8.52
N LEU A 36 -8.50 12.94 -9.28
CA LEU A 36 -8.70 14.11 -10.13
C LEU A 36 -8.89 13.75 -11.61
N SER A 37 -8.99 12.46 -11.94
CA SER A 37 -9.33 12.02 -13.28
C SER A 37 -10.76 12.47 -13.61
N GLY A 38 -11.00 12.96 -14.82
CA GLY A 38 -12.27 13.58 -15.23
C GLY A 38 -13.50 12.65 -15.16
N GLN A 39 -13.34 11.40 -14.71
CA GLN A 39 -14.42 10.41 -14.53
C GLN A 39 -15.49 10.87 -13.55
N PHE A 40 -15.15 11.74 -12.59
CA PHE A 40 -16.10 12.28 -11.62
C PHE A 40 -16.72 13.62 -12.05
N GLY A 41 -16.40 14.13 -13.25
CA GLY A 41 -16.92 15.41 -13.74
C GLY A 41 -16.26 16.64 -13.11
N PHE A 42 -15.13 16.47 -12.42
CA PHE A 42 -14.31 17.58 -11.90
C PHE A 42 -13.14 17.86 -12.85
N GLY A 43 -12.87 19.14 -13.09
CA GLY A 43 -11.57 19.57 -13.62
C GLY A 43 -10.51 19.58 -12.52
N VAL A 44 -9.26 19.84 -12.91
CA VAL A 44 -8.18 20.15 -11.95
C VAL A 44 -8.38 21.59 -11.47
N GLU A 45 -9.39 21.77 -10.63
CA GLU A 45 -9.74 23.05 -10.00
C GLU A 45 -9.12 23.14 -8.61
N ARG A 46 -8.86 24.38 -8.17
CA ARG A 46 -8.25 24.65 -6.86
C ARG A 46 -8.99 23.92 -5.74
N ASP A 47 -10.31 24.11 -5.63
CA ASP A 47 -11.10 23.60 -4.52
C ASP A 47 -11.15 22.06 -4.51
N ALA A 48 -11.19 21.43 -5.69
CA ALA A 48 -11.09 19.98 -5.82
C ALA A 48 -9.72 19.46 -5.32
N VAL A 49 -8.62 20.09 -5.74
CA VAL A 49 -7.27 19.72 -5.29
C VAL A 49 -7.17 19.83 -3.76
N PHE A 50 -7.60 20.96 -3.17
CA PHE A 50 -7.58 21.12 -1.71
C PHE A 50 -8.47 20.10 -0.99
N GLY A 51 -9.67 19.84 -1.52
CA GLY A 51 -10.61 18.84 -0.99
C GLY A 51 -10.01 17.45 -0.94
N PHE A 52 -9.46 16.96 -2.06
CA PHE A 52 -8.84 15.64 -2.14
C PHE A 52 -7.60 15.51 -1.26
N LEU A 53 -6.72 16.50 -1.23
CA LEU A 53 -5.54 16.47 -0.36
C LEU A 53 -5.93 16.44 1.12
N SER A 54 -6.93 17.23 1.51
CA SER A 54 -7.49 17.19 2.86
C SER A 54 -8.07 15.82 3.18
N LEU A 55 -8.84 15.22 2.27
CA LEU A 55 -9.40 13.88 2.46
C LEU A 55 -8.31 12.82 2.62
N ILE A 56 -7.31 12.80 1.73
CA ILE A 56 -6.18 11.86 1.80
C ILE A 56 -5.44 12.02 3.13
N PHE A 57 -5.07 13.24 3.50
CA PHE A 57 -4.35 13.50 4.74
C PHE A 57 -5.12 13.00 5.96
N TRP A 58 -6.38 13.40 6.10
CA TRP A 58 -7.19 13.01 7.24
C TRP A 58 -7.54 11.53 7.23
N LEU A 59 -7.59 10.88 6.07
CA LEU A 59 -7.72 9.42 5.98
C LEU A 59 -6.47 8.72 6.52
N LEU A 60 -5.26 9.18 6.17
CA LEU A 60 -4.00 8.67 6.74
C LEU A 60 -3.94 8.86 8.27
N ILE A 61 -4.46 9.98 8.78
CA ILE A 61 -4.53 10.23 10.23
C ILE A 61 -5.58 9.35 10.90
N PHE A 62 -6.85 9.40 10.48
CA PHE A 62 -7.93 8.70 11.18
C PHE A 62 -7.89 7.20 10.97
N VAL A 63 -7.68 6.74 9.74
CA VAL A 63 -7.71 5.31 9.41
C VAL A 63 -6.39 4.66 9.78
N VAL A 64 -5.26 5.11 9.21
CA VAL A 64 -3.99 4.40 9.46
C VAL A 64 -3.45 4.71 10.85
N SER A 65 -3.33 5.98 11.21
CA SER A 65 -2.64 6.39 12.46
C SER A 65 -3.47 6.12 13.73
N ILE A 66 -4.76 6.45 13.70
CA ILE A 66 -5.63 6.30 14.88
C ILE A 66 -6.28 4.91 14.89
N LYS A 67 -7.10 4.58 13.88
CA LYS A 67 -7.84 3.31 13.86
C LYS A 67 -6.90 2.12 13.82
N TYR A 68 -6.02 1.99 12.83
CA TYR A 68 -5.19 0.78 12.71
C TYR A 68 -4.06 0.74 13.74
N LEU A 69 -3.18 1.73 13.75
CA LEU A 69 -1.98 1.70 14.57
C LEU A 69 -2.28 1.78 16.07
N THR A 70 -3.31 2.51 16.50
CA THR A 70 -3.61 2.68 17.93
C THR A 70 -4.65 1.68 18.44
N PHE A 71 -5.72 1.44 17.69
CA PHE A 71 -6.84 0.60 18.12
C PHE A 71 -6.75 -0.84 17.61
N VAL A 72 -6.74 -1.07 16.29
CA VAL A 72 -6.81 -2.43 15.70
C VAL A 72 -5.60 -3.27 16.08
N MET A 73 -4.38 -2.72 16.09
CA MET A 73 -3.18 -3.43 16.53
C MET A 73 -3.24 -3.90 18.00
N ARG A 74 -4.19 -3.42 18.82
CA ARG A 74 -4.39 -3.95 20.18
C ARG A 74 -5.16 -5.28 20.20
N ALA A 75 -5.90 -5.58 19.13
CA ALA A 75 -6.68 -6.81 19.01
C ALA A 75 -5.82 -7.97 18.49
N ASP A 76 -4.68 -8.24 19.15
CA ASP A 76 -3.80 -9.34 18.76
C ASP A 76 -4.12 -10.65 19.47
N ASN A 77 -3.74 -11.78 18.86
CA ASN A 77 -3.74 -13.08 19.51
C ASN A 77 -2.31 -13.61 19.58
N ALA A 78 -1.68 -13.50 20.76
CA ALA A 78 -0.28 -13.88 20.98
C ALA A 78 0.71 -13.15 20.04
N GLY A 79 0.46 -11.86 19.77
CA GLY A 79 1.28 -11.04 18.87
C GLY A 79 0.88 -11.09 17.39
N GLU A 80 0.09 -12.09 16.96
CA GLU A 80 -0.43 -12.15 15.59
C GLU A 80 -1.64 -11.23 15.39
N GLY A 81 -1.74 -10.62 14.21
CA GLY A 81 -2.89 -9.83 13.77
C GLY A 81 -3.53 -10.40 12.50
N GLY A 82 -4.32 -9.58 11.81
CA GLY A 82 -5.03 -9.95 10.58
C GLY A 82 -6.52 -10.28 10.77
N ILE A 83 -7.23 -10.36 9.64
CA ILE A 83 -8.70 -10.51 9.60
C ILE A 83 -9.17 -11.79 10.29
N LEU A 84 -8.52 -12.93 10.00
CA LEU A 84 -8.90 -14.22 10.62
C LEU A 84 -8.57 -14.26 12.11
N THR A 85 -7.50 -13.57 12.53
CA THR A 85 -7.18 -13.41 13.95
C THR A 85 -8.26 -12.60 14.67
N LEU A 86 -8.66 -11.46 14.09
CA LEU A 86 -9.71 -10.61 14.65
C LEU A 86 -11.07 -11.33 14.71
N MET A 87 -11.40 -12.08 13.65
CA MET A 87 -12.57 -12.96 13.62
C MET A 87 -12.52 -14.00 14.74
N SER A 88 -11.38 -14.68 14.93
CA SER A 88 -11.23 -15.70 15.98
C SER A 88 -11.34 -15.11 17.39
N LEU A 89 -10.84 -13.89 17.60
CA LEU A 89 -10.92 -13.18 18.88
C LEU A 89 -12.34 -12.70 19.16
N ALA A 90 -13.01 -12.13 18.16
CA ALA A 90 -14.39 -11.64 18.28
C ALA A 90 -15.38 -12.78 18.53
N GLY A 91 -15.10 -13.99 18.05
CA GLY A 91 -15.92 -15.18 18.27
C GLY A 91 -15.76 -15.82 19.66
N ARG A 92 -14.82 -15.36 20.50
CA ARG A 92 -14.64 -15.90 21.86
C ARG A 92 -15.75 -15.39 22.76
N ASN A 93 -16.32 -16.28 23.59
CA ASN A 93 -17.35 -15.96 24.58
C ASN A 93 -18.65 -15.37 23.98
N THR A 94 -18.92 -15.60 22.69
CA THR A 94 -20.17 -15.19 22.03
C THR A 94 -21.11 -16.38 21.82
N SER A 95 -22.39 -16.10 21.56
CA SER A 95 -23.35 -17.15 21.19
C SER A 95 -22.94 -17.84 19.89
N ALA A 96 -23.32 -19.11 19.72
CA ALA A 96 -23.04 -19.86 18.50
C ALA A 96 -23.52 -19.14 17.22
N ARG A 97 -24.68 -18.47 17.28
CA ARG A 97 -25.23 -17.68 16.17
C ARG A 97 -24.33 -16.48 15.82
N THR A 98 -23.85 -15.78 16.84
CA THR A 98 -22.93 -14.64 16.66
C THR A 98 -21.60 -15.10 16.10
N THR A 99 -21.05 -16.21 16.60
CA THR A 99 -19.82 -16.80 16.07
C THR A 99 -19.96 -17.16 14.59
N SER A 100 -21.06 -17.79 14.17
CA SER A 100 -21.29 -18.09 12.75
C SER A 100 -21.37 -16.82 11.89
N MET A 101 -22.03 -15.76 12.36
CA MET A 101 -22.08 -14.48 11.64
C MET A 101 -20.69 -13.86 11.52
N LEU A 102 -19.88 -13.89 12.59
CA LEU A 102 -18.51 -13.40 12.59
C LEU A 102 -17.62 -14.19 11.62
N VAL A 103 -17.80 -15.52 11.55
CA VAL A 103 -17.09 -16.36 10.58
C VAL A 103 -17.43 -15.96 9.16
N ILE A 104 -18.71 -15.78 8.83
CA ILE A 104 -19.14 -15.34 7.50
C ILE A 104 -18.53 -13.98 7.17
N MET A 105 -18.58 -13.01 8.09
CA MET A 105 -17.98 -11.70 7.88
C MET A 105 -16.45 -11.77 7.70
N GLY A 106 -15.76 -12.62 8.47
CA GLY A 106 -14.32 -12.81 8.34
C GLY A 106 -13.93 -13.48 7.02
N LEU A 107 -14.73 -14.42 6.52
CA LEU A 107 -14.54 -15.04 5.20
C LEU A 107 -14.79 -14.04 4.07
N ILE A 108 -15.82 -13.19 4.18
CA ILE A 108 -16.06 -12.09 3.23
C ILE A 108 -14.87 -11.12 3.25
N GLY A 109 -14.43 -10.69 4.43
CA GLY A 109 -13.24 -9.82 4.55
C GLY A 109 -11.99 -10.47 3.94
N GLY A 110 -11.79 -11.78 4.18
CA GLY A 110 -10.74 -12.56 3.54
C GLY A 110 -10.84 -12.53 2.01
N SER A 111 -12.02 -12.70 1.44
CA SER A 111 -12.21 -12.64 -0.01
C SER A 111 -11.92 -11.26 -0.61
N PHE A 112 -12.26 -10.17 0.09
CA PHE A 112 -11.89 -8.82 -0.34
C PHE A 112 -10.38 -8.61 -0.33
N PHE A 113 -9.67 -9.17 0.65
CA PHE A 113 -8.22 -9.15 0.67
C PHE A 113 -7.62 -9.91 -0.54
N TYR A 114 -8.19 -11.06 -0.95
CA TYR A 114 -7.77 -11.69 -2.22
C TYR A 114 -7.99 -10.79 -3.43
N GLY A 115 -9.12 -10.07 -3.48
CA GLY A 115 -9.41 -9.11 -4.55
C GLY A 115 -8.40 -7.98 -4.63
N GLU A 116 -8.00 -7.41 -3.48
CA GLU A 116 -6.92 -6.43 -3.39
C GLU A 116 -5.62 -6.98 -3.97
N VAL A 117 -5.24 -8.21 -3.62
CA VAL A 117 -3.97 -8.82 -4.05
C VAL A 117 -3.92 -9.15 -5.54
N VAL A 118 -5.08 -9.31 -6.19
CA VAL A 118 -5.16 -9.42 -7.65
C VAL A 118 -4.93 -8.05 -8.31
N ILE A 119 -5.55 -6.99 -7.76
CA ILE A 119 -5.57 -5.68 -8.39
C ILE A 119 -4.27 -4.90 -8.13
N THR A 120 -3.76 -4.92 -6.89
CA THR A 120 -2.64 -4.09 -6.44
C THR A 120 -1.35 -4.30 -7.24
N PRO A 121 -0.87 -5.54 -7.50
CA PRO A 121 0.31 -5.75 -8.32
C PRO A 121 0.16 -5.21 -9.74
N ALA A 122 -1.00 -5.44 -10.35
CA ALA A 122 -1.29 -4.98 -11.71
C ALA A 122 -1.28 -3.45 -11.80
N ILE A 123 -2.05 -2.76 -10.95
CA ILE A 123 -2.13 -1.29 -10.95
C ILE A 123 -0.78 -0.68 -10.58
N SER A 124 -0.10 -1.18 -9.55
CA SER A 124 1.15 -0.60 -9.07
C SER A 124 2.26 -0.75 -10.11
N VAL A 125 2.46 -1.96 -10.66
CA VAL A 125 3.48 -2.20 -11.67
C VAL A 125 3.19 -1.37 -12.92
N MET A 126 1.94 -1.36 -13.41
CA MET A 126 1.56 -0.57 -14.57
C MET A 126 1.81 0.93 -14.34
N SER A 127 1.40 1.47 -13.19
CA SER A 127 1.61 2.89 -12.84
C SER A 127 3.09 3.28 -12.78
N ALA A 128 3.97 2.36 -12.35
CA ALA A 128 5.41 2.58 -12.38
C ALA A 128 5.96 2.59 -13.81
N ILE A 129 5.48 1.69 -14.67
CA ILE A 129 5.90 1.59 -16.07
C ILE A 129 5.34 2.73 -16.93
N GLU A 130 4.18 3.28 -16.60
CA GLU A 130 3.61 4.48 -17.27
C GLU A 130 4.52 5.71 -17.17
N GLY A 131 5.47 5.74 -16.23
CA GLY A 131 6.55 6.74 -16.25
C GLY A 131 7.37 6.75 -17.55
N LEU A 132 7.37 5.63 -18.28
CA LEU A 132 8.03 5.52 -19.58
C LEU A 132 7.39 6.43 -20.63
N GLU A 133 6.09 6.69 -20.56
CA GLU A 133 5.40 7.59 -21.47
C GLU A 133 5.97 9.02 -21.38
N ILE A 134 6.37 9.43 -20.17
CA ILE A 134 6.96 10.75 -19.91
C ILE A 134 8.40 10.82 -20.44
N VAL A 135 9.18 9.74 -20.29
CA VAL A 135 10.59 9.69 -20.71
C VAL A 135 10.74 9.48 -22.21
N ALA A 136 9.91 8.60 -22.79
CA ALA A 136 9.96 8.17 -24.17
C ALA A 136 8.54 7.89 -24.68
N PRO A 137 7.78 8.93 -25.10
CA PRO A 137 6.39 8.78 -25.56
C PRO A 137 6.20 7.78 -26.71
N GLN A 138 7.24 7.53 -27.50
CA GLN A 138 7.24 6.57 -28.60
C GLN A 138 7.10 5.11 -28.13
N LEU A 139 7.31 4.85 -26.84
CA LEU A 139 7.25 3.52 -26.22
C LEU A 139 5.93 3.27 -25.45
N ASP A 140 4.90 4.11 -25.62
CA ASP A 140 3.58 3.92 -25.00
C ASP A 140 3.01 2.51 -25.24
N THR A 141 3.13 2.00 -26.47
CA THR A 141 2.69 0.64 -26.84
C THR A 141 3.42 -0.49 -26.10
N TRP A 142 4.56 -0.20 -25.47
CA TRP A 142 5.34 -1.15 -24.68
C TRP A 142 5.00 -1.16 -23.19
N ILE A 143 4.19 -0.22 -22.69
CA ILE A 143 3.84 -0.12 -21.26
C ILE A 143 3.16 -1.41 -20.78
N VAL A 144 2.13 -1.87 -21.49
CA VAL A 144 1.39 -3.09 -21.14
C VAL A 144 2.28 -4.34 -21.26
N PRO A 145 2.98 -4.60 -22.40
CA PRO A 145 3.91 -5.72 -22.50
C PRO A 145 4.99 -5.76 -21.41
N LEU A 146 5.59 -4.61 -21.08
CA LEU A 146 6.64 -4.53 -20.06
C LEU A 146 6.08 -4.79 -18.66
N SER A 147 4.86 -4.31 -18.37
CA SER A 147 4.17 -4.59 -17.11
C SER A 147 3.90 -6.09 -16.94
N ILE A 148 3.45 -6.77 -18.01
CA ILE A 148 3.25 -8.23 -18.00
C ILE A 148 4.58 -8.96 -17.77
N ILE A 149 5.68 -8.51 -18.38
CA ILE A 149 7.01 -9.10 -18.15
C ILE A 149 7.41 -8.96 -16.68
N VAL A 150 7.26 -7.77 -16.09
CA VAL A 150 7.58 -7.52 -14.68
C VAL A 150 6.71 -8.38 -13.76
N LEU A 151 5.40 -8.47 -14.00
CA LEU A 151 4.49 -9.34 -13.24
C LEU A 151 4.86 -10.83 -13.39
N THR A 152 5.19 -11.27 -14.60
CA THR A 152 5.63 -12.66 -14.84
C THR A 152 6.86 -12.99 -14.01
N LEU A 153 7.88 -12.11 -14.05
CA LEU A 153 9.10 -12.27 -13.24
C LEU A 153 8.79 -12.24 -11.74
N LEU A 154 7.91 -11.34 -11.30
CA LEU A 154 7.44 -11.22 -9.93
C LEU A 154 6.81 -12.53 -9.43
N PHE A 155 5.91 -13.14 -10.20
CA PHE A 155 5.24 -14.39 -9.82
C PHE A 155 6.13 -15.62 -9.96
N MET A 156 7.12 -15.59 -10.87
CA MET A 156 8.12 -16.66 -11.01
C MET A 156 9.11 -16.71 -9.84
N ILE A 157 9.50 -15.54 -9.28
CA ILE A 157 10.49 -15.49 -8.21
C ILE A 157 9.94 -15.89 -6.84
N GLN A 158 8.62 -15.88 -6.64
CA GLN A 158 7.93 -16.20 -5.37
C GLN A 158 8.40 -17.52 -4.74
N LYS A 159 8.71 -18.53 -5.56
CA LYS A 159 9.17 -19.86 -5.10
C LYS A 159 10.50 -19.84 -4.33
N HIS A 160 11.33 -18.83 -4.54
CA HIS A 160 12.64 -18.71 -3.88
C HIS A 160 12.55 -18.06 -2.50
N GLY A 161 11.36 -17.63 -2.08
CA GLY A 161 11.12 -17.03 -0.77
C GLY A 161 11.69 -15.62 -0.63
N THR A 162 11.25 -14.93 0.43
CA THR A 162 11.67 -13.58 0.77
C THR A 162 13.02 -13.54 1.51
N ALA A 163 13.58 -14.70 1.90
CA ALA A 163 14.83 -14.80 2.67
C ALA A 163 16.04 -14.15 1.99
N MET A 164 16.17 -14.26 0.66
CA MET A 164 17.30 -13.65 -0.09
C MET A 164 17.04 -12.19 -0.45
N VAL A 165 15.77 -11.76 -0.53
CA VAL A 165 15.36 -10.46 -1.07
C VAL A 165 15.01 -9.44 0.01
N GLY A 166 14.60 -9.88 1.20
CA GLY A 166 14.19 -9.01 2.31
C GLY A 166 15.29 -8.06 2.81
N LYS A 167 16.57 -8.43 2.66
CA LYS A 167 17.71 -7.53 2.97
C LYS A 167 17.82 -6.35 2.01
N LEU A 168 17.38 -6.51 0.76
CA LEU A 168 17.38 -5.45 -0.26
C LEU A 168 16.10 -4.61 -0.22
N PHE A 169 14.99 -5.16 0.27
CA PHE A 169 13.71 -4.45 0.35
C PHE A 169 13.80 -3.19 1.19
N ALA A 170 14.38 -3.29 2.39
CA ALA A 170 14.41 -2.17 3.31
C ALA A 170 15.23 -0.97 2.81
N PRO A 171 16.47 -1.13 2.27
CA PRO A 171 17.20 -0.02 1.65
C PRO A 171 16.48 0.62 0.46
N ILE A 172 15.87 -0.21 -0.41
CA ILE A 172 15.15 0.29 -1.59
C ILE A 172 13.93 1.11 -1.16
N MET A 173 13.10 0.57 -0.26
CA MET A 173 11.91 1.28 0.22
C MET A 173 12.25 2.52 1.04
N LEU A 174 13.30 2.49 1.85
CA LEU A 174 13.76 3.70 2.54
C LEU A 174 14.18 4.77 1.54
N THR A 175 14.94 4.40 0.51
CA THR A 175 15.35 5.31 -0.57
C THR A 175 14.12 5.86 -1.30
N TRP A 176 13.14 5.01 -1.61
CA TRP A 176 11.86 5.40 -2.20
C TRP A 176 11.15 6.45 -1.34
N PHE A 177 10.96 6.20 -0.05
CA PHE A 177 10.32 7.18 0.86
C PHE A 177 11.09 8.49 0.97
N LEU A 178 12.42 8.46 0.95
CA LEU A 178 13.22 9.68 0.93
C LEU A 178 13.06 10.47 -0.38
N ILE A 179 12.95 9.79 -1.52
CA ILE A 179 12.65 10.41 -2.82
C ILE A 179 11.26 11.02 -2.80
N LEU A 180 10.24 10.31 -2.29
CA LEU A 180 8.88 10.83 -2.13
C LEU A 180 8.87 12.15 -1.34
N ALA A 181 9.56 12.16 -0.19
CA ALA A 181 9.68 13.33 0.66
C ALA A 181 10.43 14.47 -0.04
N GLY A 182 11.55 14.18 -0.71
CA GLY A 182 12.37 15.18 -1.40
C GLY A 182 11.65 15.85 -2.57
N LEU A 183 11.01 15.06 -3.44
CA LEU A 183 10.20 15.57 -4.55
C LEU A 183 9.00 16.37 -4.04
N GLY A 184 8.33 15.84 -3.02
CA GLY A 184 7.20 16.49 -2.37
C GLY A 184 7.56 17.87 -1.81
N LEU A 185 8.58 17.91 -0.97
CA LEU A 185 9.07 19.13 -0.33
C LEU A 185 9.50 20.19 -1.35
N ARG A 186 10.20 19.80 -2.41
CA ARG A 186 10.62 20.72 -3.47
C ARG A 186 9.42 21.43 -4.11
N SER A 187 8.36 20.70 -4.42
CA SER A 187 7.16 21.27 -5.04
C SER A 187 6.35 22.13 -4.06
N ILE A 188 6.25 21.71 -2.79
CA ILE A 188 5.62 22.50 -1.72
C ILE A 188 6.33 23.84 -1.53
N ILE A 189 7.66 23.88 -1.54
CA ILE A 189 8.42 25.14 -1.46
C ILE A 189 8.07 26.08 -2.62
N ALA A 190 7.82 25.54 -3.81
CA ALA A 190 7.44 26.32 -4.98
C ALA A 190 5.99 26.84 -4.93
N ASN A 191 5.09 26.16 -4.22
CA ASN A 191 3.72 26.60 -4.00
C ASN A 191 3.22 26.24 -2.57
N PRO A 192 3.57 27.04 -1.55
CA PRO A 192 3.27 26.72 -0.16
C PRO A 192 1.78 26.76 0.19
N GLU A 193 0.94 27.39 -0.64
CA GLU A 193 -0.50 27.49 -0.40
C GLU A 193 -1.16 26.11 -0.28
N VAL A 194 -0.58 25.07 -0.89
CA VAL A 194 -1.09 23.70 -0.79
C VAL A 194 -1.22 23.21 0.65
N LEU A 195 -0.41 23.74 1.58
CA LEU A 195 -0.46 23.39 3.00
C LEU A 195 -1.79 23.77 3.67
N HIS A 196 -2.58 24.68 3.08
CA HIS A 196 -3.93 24.96 3.58
C HIS A 196 -4.84 23.73 3.52
N ALA A 197 -4.53 22.72 2.68
CA ALA A 197 -5.27 21.45 2.63
C ALA A 197 -5.15 20.61 3.92
N LEU A 198 -4.25 20.95 4.85
CA LEU A 198 -4.24 20.32 6.18
C LEU A 198 -5.51 20.67 6.99
N ASN A 199 -6.16 21.79 6.67
CA ASN A 199 -7.40 22.18 7.33
C ASN A 199 -8.54 21.23 6.92
N PRO A 200 -9.15 20.47 7.85
CA PRO A 200 -10.22 19.51 7.54
C PRO A 200 -11.46 20.17 6.94
N MET A 201 -11.61 21.49 7.08
CA MET A 201 -12.71 22.22 6.46
C MET A 201 -12.72 22.06 4.93
N TRP A 202 -11.57 21.87 4.28
CA TRP A 202 -11.55 21.59 2.83
C TRP A 202 -12.24 20.28 2.49
N ALA A 203 -12.00 19.22 3.25
CA ALA A 203 -12.73 17.96 3.09
C ALA A 203 -14.23 18.12 3.36
N VAL A 204 -14.61 18.87 4.41
CA VAL A 204 -16.03 19.13 4.73
C VAL A 204 -16.71 19.91 3.61
N HIS A 205 -16.10 20.99 3.13
CA HIS A 205 -16.61 21.78 2.01
C HIS A 205 -16.73 20.95 0.74
N PHE A 206 -15.77 20.08 0.45
CA PHE A 206 -15.82 19.17 -0.68
C PHE A 206 -17.07 18.26 -0.65
N PHE A 207 -17.45 17.74 0.53
CA PHE A 207 -18.68 16.97 0.67
C PHE A 207 -19.94 17.81 0.50
N LEU A 208 -19.95 19.03 1.03
CA LEU A 208 -21.11 19.92 0.96
C LEU A 208 -21.38 20.39 -0.47
N GLU A 209 -20.32 20.71 -1.21
CA GLU A 209 -20.38 21.23 -2.57
C GLU A 209 -20.75 20.12 -3.56
N TYR A 210 -20.00 19.01 -3.54
CA TYR A 210 -20.10 17.98 -4.58
C TYR A 210 -21.00 16.78 -4.22
N LYS A 211 -21.53 16.72 -2.98
CA LYS A 211 -22.59 15.80 -2.53
C LYS A 211 -22.36 14.35 -2.98
N THR A 212 -23.23 13.80 -3.82
CA THR A 212 -23.15 12.40 -4.29
C THR A 212 -21.84 12.10 -5.01
N VAL A 213 -21.30 13.07 -5.76
CA VAL A 213 -20.05 12.88 -6.50
C VAL A 213 -18.86 12.75 -5.55
N SER A 214 -18.83 13.54 -4.46
CA SER A 214 -17.82 13.39 -3.41
C SER A 214 -17.84 12.02 -2.74
N PHE A 215 -19.03 11.41 -2.59
CA PHE A 215 -19.15 10.06 -2.04
C PHE A 215 -18.56 9.00 -2.97
N ILE A 216 -18.77 9.12 -4.29
CA ILE A 216 -18.17 8.20 -5.26
C ILE A 216 -16.65 8.42 -5.31
N ALA A 217 -16.20 9.68 -5.27
CA ALA A 217 -14.79 10.03 -5.31
C ALA A 217 -14.00 9.54 -4.08
N LEU A 218 -14.66 9.28 -2.94
CA LEU A 218 -14.02 8.61 -1.80
C LEU A 218 -13.45 7.24 -2.17
N GLY A 219 -14.04 6.54 -3.14
CA GLY A 219 -13.49 5.28 -3.64
C GLY A 219 -12.06 5.44 -4.16
N ALA A 220 -11.78 6.53 -4.88
CA ALA A 220 -10.43 6.86 -5.33
C ALA A 220 -9.52 7.32 -4.18
N VAL A 221 -10.05 8.03 -3.19
CA VAL A 221 -9.27 8.43 -2.00
C VAL A 221 -8.82 7.22 -1.18
N VAL A 222 -9.63 6.16 -1.11
CA VAL A 222 -9.29 4.91 -0.40
C VAL A 222 -8.01 4.26 -0.94
N LEU A 223 -7.65 4.52 -2.21
CA LEU A 223 -6.38 4.08 -2.79
C LEU A 223 -5.14 4.60 -2.01
N SER A 224 -5.26 5.71 -1.27
CA SER A 224 -4.17 6.24 -0.42
C SER A 224 -3.87 5.40 0.82
N ILE A 225 -4.76 4.47 1.19
CA ILE A 225 -4.64 3.67 2.41
C ILE A 225 -4.65 2.16 2.14
N THR A 226 -4.53 1.74 0.87
CA THR A 226 -4.40 0.31 0.51
C THR A 226 -3.18 -0.30 1.19
N GLY A 227 -3.28 -1.57 1.56
CA GLY A 227 -2.23 -2.27 2.30
C GLY A 227 -2.18 -2.01 3.81
N VAL A 228 -3.12 -1.26 4.39
CA VAL A 228 -3.19 -1.11 5.86
C VAL A 228 -3.58 -2.42 6.55
N GLU A 229 -4.27 -3.31 5.84
CA GLU A 229 -4.59 -4.68 6.25
C GLU A 229 -3.31 -5.53 6.38
N ALA A 230 -2.37 -5.37 5.45
CA ALA A 230 -1.07 -6.04 5.49
C ALA A 230 -0.27 -5.61 6.73
N LEU A 231 -0.33 -4.32 7.09
CA LEU A 231 0.25 -3.82 8.34
C LEU A 231 -0.27 -4.54 9.58
N TYR A 232 -1.57 -4.83 9.62
CA TYR A 232 -2.16 -5.53 10.75
C TYR A 232 -1.78 -7.01 10.75
N ALA A 233 -1.67 -7.65 9.58
CA ALA A 233 -1.25 -9.03 9.45
C ALA A 233 0.23 -9.24 9.85
N ASP A 234 1.12 -8.32 9.49
CA ASP A 234 2.57 -8.45 9.71
C ASP A 234 3.06 -8.07 11.11
N MET A 235 2.15 -7.67 11.99
CA MET A 235 2.46 -7.38 13.38
C MET A 235 3.10 -8.57 14.13
N GLY A 236 2.79 -9.81 13.74
CA GLY A 236 3.41 -11.01 14.32
C GLY A 236 4.91 -11.12 14.06
N HIS A 237 5.40 -10.55 12.95
CA HIS A 237 6.80 -10.60 12.54
C HIS A 237 7.62 -9.44 13.12
N PHE A 238 7.09 -8.21 13.03
CA PHE A 238 7.85 -7.00 13.37
C PHE A 238 7.49 -6.43 14.75
N GLY A 239 6.33 -6.79 15.29
CA GLY A 239 5.79 -6.19 16.51
C GLY A 239 5.20 -4.79 16.29
N LYS A 240 4.40 -4.36 17.27
CA LYS A 240 3.63 -3.10 17.19
C LYS A 240 4.50 -1.85 17.14
N PHE A 241 5.55 -1.83 17.96
CA PHE A 241 6.35 -0.63 18.17
C PHE A 241 7.24 -0.28 16.95
N PRO A 242 7.98 -1.22 16.33
CA PRO A 242 8.76 -0.93 15.13
C PRO A 242 7.91 -0.45 13.96
N ILE A 243 6.72 -1.03 13.77
CA ILE A 243 5.73 -0.61 12.76
C ILE A 243 5.31 0.85 13.03
N ARG A 244 4.88 1.19 14.26
CA ARG A 244 4.52 2.57 14.61
C ARG A 244 5.66 3.56 14.41
N LEU A 245 6.88 3.18 14.80
CA LEU A 245 8.05 4.04 14.63
C LEU A 245 8.27 4.35 13.14
N ALA A 246 8.33 3.31 12.29
CA ALA A 246 8.46 3.45 10.84
C ALA A 246 7.39 4.38 10.24
N TRP A 247 6.13 4.21 10.67
CA TRP A 247 5.02 5.06 10.22
C TRP A 247 5.26 6.54 10.50
N PHE A 248 5.43 6.90 11.78
CA PHE A 248 5.46 8.29 12.20
C PHE A 248 6.75 9.00 11.82
N THR A 249 7.87 8.27 11.63
CA THR A 249 9.16 8.89 11.30
C THR A 249 9.45 8.97 9.81
N VAL A 250 9.01 7.99 9.02
CA VAL A 250 9.38 7.90 7.59
C VAL A 250 8.14 7.93 6.71
N VAL A 251 7.22 6.98 6.90
CA VAL A 251 6.17 6.72 5.91
C VAL A 251 5.14 7.85 5.85
N LEU A 252 4.53 8.22 6.98
CA LEU A 252 3.52 9.29 7.02
C LEU A 252 4.07 10.64 6.55
N PRO A 253 5.26 11.11 7.01
CA PRO A 253 5.87 12.33 6.49
C PRO A 253 6.11 12.26 4.97
N SER A 254 6.68 11.17 4.47
CA SER A 254 6.98 11.00 3.03
C SER A 254 5.72 11.00 2.17
N LEU A 255 4.67 10.28 2.57
CA LEU A 255 3.39 10.25 1.85
C LEU A 255 2.72 11.63 1.86
N THR A 256 2.67 12.27 3.03
CA THR A 256 2.06 13.61 3.16
C THR A 256 2.79 14.63 2.28
N LEU A 257 4.13 14.66 2.34
CA LEU A 257 4.92 15.56 1.51
C LEU A 257 4.71 15.28 0.02
N ASN A 258 4.66 14.02 -0.39
CA ASN A 258 4.50 13.69 -1.80
C ASN A 258 3.11 14.06 -2.34
N TYR A 259 2.03 13.71 -1.63
CA TYR A 259 0.67 14.08 -2.02
C TYR A 259 0.52 15.60 -2.13
N PHE A 260 0.99 16.35 -1.12
CA PHE A 260 0.94 17.80 -1.13
C PHE A 260 1.85 18.39 -2.22
N GLY A 261 3.00 17.77 -2.51
CA GLY A 261 3.86 18.18 -3.61
C GLY A 261 3.21 18.01 -4.99
N GLN A 262 2.54 16.88 -5.22
CA GLN A 262 1.75 16.67 -6.44
C GLN A 262 0.59 17.67 -6.52
N GLY A 263 -0.08 17.95 -5.40
CA GLY A 263 -1.07 19.02 -5.29
C GLY A 263 -0.54 20.41 -5.67
N ALA A 264 0.62 20.79 -5.12
CA ALA A 264 1.30 22.04 -5.43
C ALA A 264 1.65 22.16 -6.92
N LEU A 265 2.05 21.05 -7.54
CA LEU A 265 2.31 20.97 -8.98
C LEU A 265 1.02 21.23 -9.78
N LEU A 266 -0.07 20.55 -9.42
CA LEU A 266 -1.36 20.66 -10.12
C LEU A 266 -1.99 22.04 -9.98
N LEU A 267 -1.83 22.71 -8.83
CA LEU A 267 -2.28 24.10 -8.64
C LEU A 267 -1.56 25.08 -9.59
N LYS A 268 -0.32 24.77 -9.99
CA LYS A 268 0.47 25.60 -10.91
C LYS A 268 0.29 25.18 -12.37
N ASN A 269 0.24 23.88 -12.62
CA ASN A 269 0.13 23.29 -13.95
C ASN A 269 -0.94 22.17 -13.94
N PRO A 270 -2.21 22.51 -14.20
CA PRO A 270 -3.30 21.55 -14.27
C PRO A 270 -3.08 20.40 -15.27
N GLU A 271 -2.35 20.63 -16.36
CA GLU A 271 -2.07 19.62 -17.38
C GLU A 271 -1.19 18.47 -16.87
N ALA A 272 -0.50 18.67 -15.74
CA ALA A 272 0.32 17.63 -15.12
C ALA A 272 -0.50 16.45 -14.58
N ILE A 273 -1.84 16.52 -14.59
CA ILE A 273 -2.72 15.41 -14.17
C ILE A 273 -2.52 14.12 -14.99
N LYS A 274 -1.94 14.20 -16.19
CA LYS A 274 -1.54 13.01 -16.96
C LYS A 274 -0.67 12.06 -16.15
N ASN A 275 0.33 12.61 -15.45
CA ASN A 275 1.19 11.85 -14.57
C ASN A 275 1.82 12.75 -13.50
N PRO A 276 1.03 13.14 -12.46
CA PRO A 276 1.46 14.13 -11.48
C PRO A 276 2.66 13.64 -10.66
N PHE A 277 2.80 12.33 -10.50
CA PHE A 277 3.92 11.72 -9.79
C PHE A 277 5.24 11.91 -10.55
N PHE A 278 5.32 11.45 -11.80
CA PHE A 278 6.57 11.52 -12.56
C PHE A 278 6.93 12.97 -12.94
N LEU A 279 5.93 13.81 -13.25
CA LEU A 279 6.15 15.23 -13.55
C LEU A 279 6.55 16.07 -12.32
N LEU A 280 6.52 15.48 -11.11
CA LEU A 280 7.08 16.10 -9.91
C LEU A 280 8.61 16.13 -9.92
N ALA A 281 9.22 15.18 -10.64
CA ALA A 281 10.67 15.06 -10.74
C ALA A 281 11.26 15.95 -11.84
N PRO A 282 12.49 16.46 -11.65
CA PRO A 282 13.21 17.11 -12.75
C PRO A 282 13.54 16.09 -13.84
N ASP A 283 13.66 16.55 -15.08
CA ASP A 283 13.87 15.70 -16.27
C ASP A 283 15.03 14.71 -16.11
N TRP A 284 16.15 15.14 -15.52
CA TRP A 284 17.33 14.28 -15.31
C TRP A 284 17.07 13.11 -14.35
N ALA A 285 16.09 13.24 -13.44
CA ALA A 285 15.77 12.26 -12.42
C ALA A 285 14.67 11.28 -12.85
N LEU A 286 14.02 11.49 -14.00
CA LEU A 286 12.91 10.65 -14.45
C LEU A 286 13.30 9.17 -14.64
N ILE A 287 14.43 8.90 -15.30
CA ILE A 287 14.91 7.53 -15.52
C ILE A 287 15.27 6.84 -14.19
N PRO A 288 16.10 7.46 -13.30
CA PRO A 288 16.33 6.91 -11.96
C PRO A 288 15.04 6.68 -11.17
N LEU A 289 14.09 7.61 -11.24
CA LEU A 289 12.81 7.51 -10.54
C LEU A 289 11.98 6.34 -11.07
N LEU A 290 11.93 6.14 -12.39
CA LEU A 290 11.23 5.01 -13.02
C LEU A 290 11.80 3.67 -12.53
N ILE A 291 13.12 3.54 -12.49
CA ILE A 291 13.78 2.31 -12.00
C ILE A 291 13.42 2.07 -10.53
N ILE A 292 13.53 3.08 -9.68
CA ILE A 292 13.19 2.93 -8.25
C ILE A 292 11.70 2.67 -8.05
N ALA A 293 10.82 3.32 -8.82
CA ALA A 293 9.39 3.07 -8.79
C ALA A 293 9.07 1.62 -9.14
N ALA A 294 9.64 1.10 -10.24
CA ALA A 294 9.46 -0.31 -10.63
C ALA A 294 9.97 -1.29 -9.55
N LEU A 295 11.10 -0.98 -8.90
CA LEU A 295 11.58 -1.79 -7.78
C LEU A 295 10.65 -1.70 -6.57
N ALA A 296 10.17 -0.51 -6.21
CA ALA A 296 9.26 -0.31 -5.10
C ALA A 296 7.92 -1.04 -5.31
N THR A 297 7.37 -1.02 -6.52
CA THR A 297 6.10 -1.72 -6.84
C THR A 297 6.27 -3.23 -6.89
N VAL A 298 7.43 -3.73 -7.32
CA VAL A 298 7.79 -5.15 -7.17
C VAL A 298 7.80 -5.54 -5.69
N ILE A 299 8.45 -4.74 -4.82
CA ILE A 299 8.52 -5.00 -3.38
C ILE A 299 7.12 -4.97 -2.74
N ALA A 300 6.33 -3.94 -3.05
CA ALA A 300 4.95 -3.80 -2.60
C ALA A 300 4.11 -5.04 -2.96
N SER A 301 4.20 -5.47 -4.21
CA SER A 301 3.47 -6.64 -4.70
C SER A 301 3.89 -7.93 -4.00
N GLN A 302 5.19 -8.10 -3.72
CA GLN A 302 5.70 -9.26 -2.95
C GLN A 302 5.09 -9.34 -1.55
N ALA A 303 4.99 -8.21 -0.84
CA ALA A 303 4.44 -8.16 0.52
C ALA A 303 2.96 -8.58 0.53
N VAL A 304 2.18 -8.04 -0.40
CA VAL A 304 0.74 -8.30 -0.53
C VAL A 304 0.46 -9.76 -0.92
N ILE A 305 1.22 -10.31 -1.89
CA ILE A 305 1.16 -11.74 -2.27
C ILE A 305 1.49 -12.65 -1.07
N SER A 306 2.52 -12.31 -0.31
CA SER A 306 2.91 -13.05 0.90
C SER A 306 1.82 -13.03 1.97
N GLY A 307 1.11 -11.90 2.12
CA GLY A 307 -0.06 -11.77 2.98
C GLY A 307 -1.16 -12.77 2.63
N VAL A 308 -1.43 -12.97 1.33
CA VAL A 308 -2.42 -13.96 0.89
C VAL A 308 -1.99 -15.40 1.15
N PHE A 309 -0.70 -15.72 1.02
CA PHE A 309 -0.22 -17.06 1.40
C PHE A 309 -0.44 -17.34 2.89
N SER A 310 -0.20 -16.34 3.74
CA SER A 310 -0.46 -16.43 5.18
C SER A 310 -1.95 -16.60 5.49
N LEU A 311 -2.81 -15.80 4.84
CA LEU A 311 -4.27 -15.90 4.96
C LEU A 311 -4.78 -17.28 4.50
N THR A 312 -4.28 -17.77 3.36
CA THR A 312 -4.63 -19.10 2.83
C THR A 312 -4.28 -20.19 3.83
N ARG A 313 -3.06 -20.17 4.40
CA ARG A 313 -2.62 -21.16 5.39
C ARG A 313 -3.56 -21.16 6.60
N GLN A 314 -3.91 -19.98 7.11
CA GLN A 314 -4.82 -19.86 8.24
C GLN A 314 -6.20 -20.43 7.91
N ALA A 315 -6.75 -20.12 6.73
CA ALA A 315 -8.03 -20.66 6.27
C ALA A 315 -8.01 -22.19 6.12
N VAL A 316 -6.92 -22.78 5.61
CA VAL A 316 -6.73 -24.25 5.56
C VAL A 316 -6.67 -24.86 6.96
N ARG A 317 -5.93 -24.24 7.89
CA ARG A 317 -5.85 -24.72 9.29
C ARG A 317 -7.19 -24.68 10.02
N LEU A 318 -8.02 -23.69 9.71
CA LEU A 318 -9.38 -23.56 10.26
C LEU A 318 -10.41 -24.44 9.55
N GLY A 319 -10.01 -25.19 8.50
CA GLY A 319 -10.89 -26.09 7.76
C GLY A 319 -11.82 -25.40 6.75
N TYR A 320 -11.59 -24.11 6.45
CA TYR A 320 -12.40 -23.35 5.49
C TYR A 320 -11.98 -23.56 4.03
N LEU A 321 -10.74 -23.99 3.79
CA LEU A 321 -10.23 -24.32 2.47
C LEU A 321 -9.72 -25.76 2.44
N SER A 322 -9.83 -26.40 1.27
CA SER A 322 -9.27 -27.73 1.03
C SER A 322 -7.77 -27.76 1.32
N PRO A 323 -7.22 -28.90 1.80
CA PRO A 323 -5.79 -29.06 2.00
C PRO A 323 -5.01 -28.75 0.72
N MET A 324 -4.00 -27.88 0.84
CA MET A 324 -3.14 -27.45 -0.25
C MET A 324 -1.68 -27.71 0.08
N ARG A 325 -0.83 -27.82 -0.96
CA ARG A 325 0.62 -27.93 -0.79
C ARG A 325 1.20 -26.61 -0.31
N ILE A 326 1.68 -26.60 0.92
CA ILE A 326 2.34 -25.45 1.58
C ILE A 326 3.83 -25.73 1.64
N ILE A 327 4.64 -24.88 1.00
CA ILE A 327 6.11 -24.99 1.00
C ILE A 327 6.65 -23.89 1.92
N HIS A 328 7.43 -24.26 2.93
CA HIS A 328 8.13 -23.29 3.77
C HIS A 328 9.41 -22.88 3.06
N THR A 329 9.59 -21.59 2.82
CA THR A 329 10.73 -21.06 2.06
C THR A 329 11.88 -20.61 2.96
N SER A 330 11.67 -20.61 4.29
CA SER A 330 12.71 -20.43 5.30
C SER A 330 12.48 -21.40 6.46
N GLU A 331 13.57 -21.95 7.01
CA GLU A 331 13.53 -22.80 8.20
C GLU A 331 13.39 -21.99 9.51
N MET A 332 13.67 -20.68 9.47
CA MET A 332 13.69 -19.81 10.66
C MET A 332 12.45 -18.93 10.82
N GLU A 333 11.73 -18.64 9.73
CA GLU A 333 10.62 -17.67 9.73
C GLU A 333 9.30 -18.34 9.33
N SER A 334 8.40 -18.51 10.30
CA SER A 334 7.14 -19.24 10.10
C SER A 334 6.16 -18.57 9.12
N GLY A 335 6.36 -17.29 8.77
CA GLY A 335 5.58 -16.56 7.77
C GLY A 335 6.06 -16.68 6.33
N GLN A 336 7.24 -17.25 6.08
CA GLN A 336 7.78 -17.37 4.73
C GLN A 336 7.29 -18.65 4.06
N ILE A 337 6.16 -18.53 3.38
CA ILE A 337 5.41 -19.64 2.80
C ILE A 337 5.16 -19.37 1.33
N TYR A 338 5.25 -20.42 0.53
CA TYR A 338 4.87 -20.43 -0.87
C TYR A 338 3.76 -21.46 -1.10
N ILE A 339 2.67 -21.03 -1.74
CA ILE A 339 1.54 -21.88 -2.12
C ILE A 339 1.41 -21.84 -3.65
N PRO A 340 1.94 -22.85 -4.38
CA PRO A 340 2.02 -22.81 -5.84
C PRO A 340 0.68 -22.57 -6.53
N PHE A 341 -0.38 -23.22 -6.07
CA PHE A 341 -1.71 -23.09 -6.64
C PHE A 341 -2.22 -21.65 -6.57
N VAL A 342 -2.15 -21.04 -5.38
CA VAL A 342 -2.60 -19.66 -5.15
C VAL A 342 -1.75 -18.67 -5.93
N ASN A 343 -0.44 -18.89 -5.99
CA ASN A 343 0.48 -18.05 -6.76
C ASN A 343 0.08 -17.92 -8.23
N TRP A 344 -0.12 -19.06 -8.91
CA TRP A 344 -0.44 -19.06 -10.33
C TRP A 344 -1.88 -18.64 -10.60
N MET A 345 -2.80 -18.90 -9.67
CA MET A 345 -4.16 -18.37 -9.73
C MET A 345 -4.16 -16.83 -9.66
N LEU A 346 -3.41 -16.25 -8.73
CA LEU A 346 -3.24 -14.80 -8.63
C LEU A 346 -2.59 -14.24 -9.89
N TYR A 347 -1.55 -14.87 -10.43
CA TYR A 347 -0.90 -14.45 -11.67
C TYR A 347 -1.86 -14.39 -12.88
N VAL A 348 -2.71 -15.40 -13.05
CA VAL A 348 -3.67 -15.42 -14.17
C VAL A 348 -4.78 -14.38 -13.99
N ALA A 349 -5.11 -14.04 -12.74
CA ALA A 349 -6.13 -13.05 -12.43
C ALA A 349 -5.62 -11.60 -12.48
N SER A 350 -4.32 -11.38 -12.27
CA SER A 350 -3.65 -10.07 -12.24
C SER A 350 -3.29 -9.59 -13.64
#